data_AF-A0AAD9PME2-F1
#
_entry.id   AF-A0AAD9PME2-F1
#
_cell.length_a   1.000
_cell.length_b   1.000
_cell.length_c   1.000
_cell.angle_alpha   90.00
_cell.angle_beta   90.00
_cell.angle_gamma   90.00
#
_symmetry.space_group_name_H-M   'P 1'
#
loop_
_entity.id
_entity.type
_entity.pdbx_description
1 polymer ?
#
loop_
_entity_poly.entity_id
_entity_poly.type
_entity_poly.pdbx_seq_one_letter_code
_entity_poly.pdbx_strand_id
1 'polypeptide(L)'
;MHRCVESGADDSAEYEFVVCSNLQSSRASVPSKVKVKSHGVNVANRDKELMEHFSLIPLQDLKPLEEFHMSCMDGRSDEKGFYTPGGDLGIFIHTLLVMHKGGEMPSEESVTNLLKQYIQSMPENRRFCHCTDQATLEHLRSRLKWVKFCGSLKIISTQDAIDLENIDISNRSKIKSLILSVPVLKREYTPRALIEVAVSKGCEITHKAPILVPRVQDKQYLIYTDHASNQRIRDVATALCKFAGNDKIVLDDLIYKIEKYTHVQIENFSKLVQQTRLCSILDEKGHALLQFYARVAMGF
;
A
#
# COMPACT_ATOMS: atom_id res chain seq x y z
N MET A 1 9.69 28.05 -1.54
CA MET A 1 11.16 28.10 -1.76
C MET A 1 11.59 26.67 -2.05
N HIS A 2 11.96 26.37 -3.29
CA HIS A 2 12.42 25.04 -3.69
C HIS A 2 13.92 24.95 -3.39
N ARG A 3 14.37 23.89 -2.69
CA ARG A 3 15.79 23.62 -2.51
C ARG A 3 16.09 22.26 -3.13
N CYS A 4 16.76 22.28 -4.27
CA CYS A 4 17.33 21.07 -4.85
C CYS A 4 18.64 20.79 -4.11
N VAL A 5 18.78 19.61 -3.51
CA VAL A 5 20.04 19.17 -2.92
C VAL A 5 20.50 17.99 -3.74
N GLU A 6 21.45 18.24 -4.65
CA GLU A 6 22.12 17.16 -5.38
C GLU A 6 23.08 16.47 -4.40
N SER A 7 22.77 15.24 -3.99
CA SER A 7 23.71 14.42 -3.23
C SER A 7 24.65 13.72 -4.21
N GLY A 8 25.93 14.04 -4.17
CA GLY A 8 26.93 13.43 -5.03
C GLY A 8 27.07 11.91 -4.80
N ALA A 9 27.24 11.20 -5.93
CA ALA A 9 27.61 9.78 -6.11
C ALA A 9 26.50 8.74 -6.34
N ASP A 10 25.22 9.10 -6.35
CA ASP A 10 24.14 8.15 -6.68
C ASP A 10 23.20 8.77 -7.73
N ASP A 11 22.71 7.99 -8.70
CA ASP A 11 21.77 8.43 -9.77
C ASP A 11 20.34 8.69 -9.23
N SER A 12 20.26 9.14 -7.98
CA SER A 12 19.03 9.52 -7.29
C SER A 12 18.99 11.03 -7.15
N ALA A 13 17.88 11.62 -7.62
CA ALA A 13 17.58 13.01 -7.36
C ALA A 13 16.68 13.07 -6.13
N GLU A 14 17.14 13.79 -5.11
CA GLU A 14 16.38 14.05 -3.91
C GLU A 14 15.77 15.45 -3.98
N TYR A 15 14.45 15.48 -3.93
CA TYR A 15 13.69 16.71 -3.97
C TYR A 15 12.96 16.92 -2.67
N GLU A 16 13.20 18.06 -2.06
CA GLU A 16 12.52 18.48 -0.85
C GLU A 16 11.48 19.56 -1.18
N PHE A 17 10.22 19.25 -0.91
CA PHE A 17 9.12 20.19 -1.00
C PHE A 17 8.63 20.56 0.39
N VAL A 18 8.43 21.85 0.60
CA VAL A 18 7.66 22.33 1.74
C VAL A 18 6.25 22.63 1.23
N VAL A 19 5.32 21.75 1.52
CA VAL A 19 3.88 22.00 1.43
C VAL A 19 3.52 22.98 2.55
N CYS A 20 3.63 24.27 2.23
CA CYS A 20 3.23 25.34 3.13
C CYS A 20 1.70 25.49 3.13
N SER A 21 1.08 25.39 4.30
CA SER A 21 -0.18 26.09 4.54
C SER A 21 0.13 27.55 4.88
N ASN A 22 -0.12 28.49 3.97
CA ASN A 22 -0.36 29.88 4.35
C ASN A 22 -1.77 29.96 4.94
N LEU A 23 -1.92 29.57 6.21
CA LEU A 23 -3.09 29.93 7.01
C LEU A 23 -2.78 31.27 7.67
N GLN A 24 -3.07 32.36 6.96
CA GLN A 24 -3.08 33.72 7.52
C GLN A 24 -4.18 33.95 8.57
N SER A 25 -4.62 32.92 9.30
CA SER A 25 -5.46 33.11 10.48
C SER A 25 -5.00 32.20 11.61
N SER A 26 -4.72 32.83 12.75
CA SER A 26 -4.14 32.32 13.98
C SER A 26 -4.78 31.03 14.51
N ARG A 27 -4.15 29.88 14.24
CA ARG A 27 -3.69 28.87 15.23
C ARG A 27 -3.22 27.63 14.46
N ALA A 28 -1.90 27.49 14.40
CA ALA A 28 -1.11 26.37 13.87
C ALA A 28 -1.22 26.06 12.36
N SER A 29 -0.44 26.78 11.56
CA SER A 29 -0.01 26.31 10.23
C SER A 29 1.10 25.27 10.42
N VAL A 30 0.86 24.02 10.05
CA VAL A 30 1.91 23.01 10.06
C VAL A 30 2.52 22.91 8.66
N PRO A 31 3.80 23.28 8.46
CA PRO A 31 4.46 23.01 7.20
C PRO A 31 4.57 21.49 7.03
N SER A 32 4.00 20.93 5.96
CA SER A 32 4.25 19.52 5.59
C SER A 32 5.46 19.49 4.68
N LYS A 33 6.50 18.74 5.04
CA LYS A 33 7.66 18.52 4.17
C LYS A 33 7.40 17.24 3.42
N VAL A 34 7.26 17.31 2.11
CA VAL A 34 7.22 16.12 1.26
C VAL A 34 8.55 16.00 0.57
N LYS A 35 9.29 14.96 0.93
CA LYS A 35 10.54 14.61 0.24
C LYS A 35 10.21 13.57 -0.79
N VAL A 36 10.41 13.90 -2.06
CA VAL A 36 10.32 13.00 -3.21
C VAL A 36 11.72 12.59 -3.58
N LYS A 37 12.03 11.30 -3.39
CA LYS A 37 13.22 10.72 -4.01
C LYS A 37 12.80 10.07 -5.31
N SER A 38 13.39 10.50 -6.42
CA SER A 38 13.26 9.83 -7.70
C SER A 38 14.51 9.01 -7.97
N HIS A 39 14.34 7.70 -8.10
CA HIS A 39 15.44 6.81 -8.44
C HIS A 39 15.45 6.52 -9.95
N GLY A 40 16.58 6.76 -10.62
CA GLY A 40 16.80 6.32 -12.00
C GLY A 40 16.33 7.25 -13.12
N VAL A 41 16.16 8.54 -12.85
CA VAL A 41 15.77 9.53 -13.87
C VAL A 41 16.96 10.43 -14.20
N ASN A 42 17.27 10.57 -15.49
CA ASN A 42 18.27 11.54 -15.96
C ASN A 42 17.70 12.97 -15.85
N VAL A 43 18.36 13.76 -15.02
CA VAL A 43 17.84 14.90 -14.22
C VAL A 43 17.46 16.15 -15.04
N ALA A 44 17.92 16.27 -16.29
CA ALA A 44 17.94 17.58 -16.95
C ALA A 44 16.57 18.14 -17.42
N ASN A 45 15.54 17.30 -17.68
CA ASN A 45 14.26 17.79 -18.22
C ASN A 45 13.00 17.01 -17.79
N ARG A 46 13.11 15.73 -17.40
CA ARG A 46 11.94 14.90 -17.05
C ARG A 46 11.40 15.19 -15.65
N ASP A 47 12.23 15.76 -14.79
CA ASP A 47 11.85 16.02 -13.41
C ASP A 47 10.94 17.24 -13.32
N LYS A 48 11.03 18.24 -14.21
CA LYS A 48 10.22 19.47 -14.08
C LYS A 48 8.71 19.19 -13.98
N GLU A 49 8.17 18.32 -14.83
CA GLU A 49 6.73 17.99 -14.81
C GLU A 49 6.34 17.15 -13.58
N LEU A 50 7.19 16.20 -13.20
CA LEU A 50 7.03 15.42 -11.97
C LEU A 50 7.02 16.35 -10.75
N MET A 51 7.98 17.27 -10.73
CA MET A 51 8.19 18.26 -9.70
C MET A 51 7.01 19.20 -9.62
N GLU A 52 6.53 19.75 -10.73
CA GLU A 52 5.33 20.59 -10.77
C GLU A 52 4.12 19.83 -10.21
N HIS A 53 3.93 18.57 -10.59
CA HIS A 53 2.80 17.77 -10.12
C HIS A 53 2.84 17.47 -8.62
N PHE A 54 3.99 17.06 -8.08
CA PHE A 54 4.11 16.66 -6.67
C PHE A 54 4.50 17.81 -5.73
N SER A 55 4.90 18.97 -6.26
CA SER A 55 5.28 20.14 -5.46
C SER A 55 4.11 20.79 -4.73
N LEU A 56 2.89 20.63 -5.24
CA LEU A 56 1.69 21.26 -4.73
C LEU A 56 0.64 20.21 -4.41
N ILE A 57 0.65 19.75 -3.16
CA ILE A 57 -0.39 18.86 -2.65
C ILE A 57 -1.50 19.71 -2.01
N PRO A 58 -2.75 19.63 -2.51
CA PRO A 58 -3.86 20.36 -1.92
C PRO A 58 -4.10 19.96 -0.46
N LEU A 59 -4.47 20.93 0.38
CA LEU A 59 -4.75 20.65 1.80
C LEU A 59 -5.85 19.60 2.00
N GLN A 60 -6.84 19.53 1.10
CA GLN A 60 -7.88 18.51 1.17
C GLN A 60 -7.36 17.09 0.94
N ASP A 61 -6.19 16.93 0.33
CA ASP A 61 -5.53 15.64 0.11
C ASP A 61 -4.63 15.23 1.28
N LEU A 62 -4.51 16.07 2.32
CA LEU A 62 -3.90 15.67 3.58
C LEU A 62 -4.93 14.93 4.45
N LYS A 63 -4.83 13.60 4.50
CA LYS A 63 -5.81 12.72 5.16
C LYS A 63 -5.28 12.13 6.47
N PRO A 64 -6.14 11.89 7.47
CA PRO A 64 -5.79 11.10 8.66
C PRO A 64 -5.36 9.68 8.28
N LEU A 65 -4.30 9.18 8.90
CA LEU A 65 -3.77 7.83 8.64
C LEU A 65 -4.74 6.71 9.05
N GLU A 66 -5.54 6.96 10.09
CA GLU A 66 -6.45 5.98 10.67
C GLU A 66 -7.73 5.78 9.84
N GLU A 67 -8.13 6.77 9.05
CA GLU A 67 -9.38 6.76 8.26
C GLU A 67 -9.17 6.27 6.82
N PHE A 68 -7.93 6.31 6.32
CA PHE A 68 -7.63 5.96 4.93
C PHE A 68 -6.95 4.59 4.79
N HIS A 69 -7.13 3.99 3.61
CA HIS A 69 -6.60 2.66 3.27
C HIS A 69 -5.17 2.77 2.70
N MET A 70 -4.44 1.65 2.71
CA MET A 70 -3.16 1.54 2.00
C MET A 70 -3.39 0.88 0.64
N SER A 71 -3.19 1.64 -0.43
CA SER A 71 -3.15 1.14 -1.79
C SER A 71 -1.80 0.51 -2.13
N CYS A 72 -1.81 -0.32 -3.15
CA CYS A 72 -0.61 -0.93 -3.72
C CYS A 72 0.14 0.10 -4.58
N MET A 73 1.48 0.15 -4.48
CA MET A 73 2.35 1.14 -5.14
C MET A 73 2.29 1.17 -6.67
N ASP A 74 1.49 0.31 -7.29
CA ASP A 74 1.44 0.14 -8.74
C ASP A 74 0.91 1.40 -9.45
N GLY A 75 1.72 1.92 -10.37
CA GLY A 75 1.43 3.13 -11.14
C GLY A 75 0.30 2.99 -12.16
N ARG A 76 -0.27 1.79 -12.33
CA ARG A 76 -1.49 1.57 -13.14
C ARG A 76 -2.76 2.02 -12.45
N SER A 77 -2.72 2.28 -11.13
CA SER A 77 -3.87 2.75 -10.36
C SER A 77 -4.24 4.19 -10.70
N ASP A 78 -5.55 4.46 -10.72
CA ASP A 78 -6.12 5.80 -10.96
C ASP A 78 -6.72 6.42 -9.69
N GLU A 79 -6.78 5.67 -8.59
CA GLU A 79 -7.32 6.15 -7.32
C GLU A 79 -6.27 6.94 -6.54
N LYS A 80 -6.71 7.91 -5.73
CA LYS A 80 -5.85 8.54 -4.72
C LYS A 80 -5.67 7.64 -3.51
N GLY A 81 -4.44 7.51 -3.00
CA GLY A 81 -4.18 6.73 -1.80
C GLY A 81 -2.89 7.02 -1.08
N PHE A 82 -2.73 6.37 0.07
CA PHE A 82 -1.42 6.06 0.62
C PHE A 82 -0.91 4.79 -0.03
N TYR A 83 0.39 4.69 -0.27
CA TYR A 83 0.93 3.59 -1.04
C TYR A 83 2.01 2.81 -0.30
N THR A 84 1.95 1.50 -0.43
CA THR A 84 2.91 0.55 0.14
C THR A 84 2.94 -0.72 -0.73
N PRO A 85 4.03 -1.51 -0.75
CA PRO A 85 4.07 -2.72 -1.57
C PRO A 85 2.90 -3.64 -1.22
N GLY A 86 2.07 -3.96 -2.21
CA GLY A 86 0.91 -4.85 -2.05
C GLY A 86 -0.30 -4.29 -1.28
N GLY A 87 -0.29 -3.01 -0.87
CA GLY A 87 -1.39 -2.39 -0.12
C GLY A 87 -1.51 -2.89 1.33
N ASP A 88 -2.70 -2.77 1.92
CA ASP A 88 -2.98 -3.29 3.27
C ASP A 88 -2.67 -4.80 3.38
N LEU A 89 -2.99 -5.57 2.33
CA LEU A 89 -2.68 -7.00 2.29
C LEU A 89 -1.17 -7.25 2.29
N GLY A 90 -0.40 -6.46 1.54
CA GLY A 90 1.06 -6.59 1.53
C GLY A 90 1.68 -6.40 2.91
N ILE A 91 1.24 -5.37 3.66
CA ILE A 91 1.70 -5.15 5.04
C ILE A 91 1.31 -6.31 5.95
N PHE A 92 0.07 -6.79 5.86
CA PHE A 92 -0.41 -7.94 6.63
C PHE A 92 0.46 -9.19 6.39
N ILE A 93 0.73 -9.51 5.13
CA ILE A 93 1.56 -10.64 4.74
C ILE A 93 3.01 -10.47 5.18
N HIS A 94 3.61 -9.30 4.94
CA HIS A 94 4.99 -9.03 5.37
C HIS A 94 5.14 -9.20 6.88
N THR A 95 4.15 -8.73 7.64
CA THR A 95 4.15 -8.89 9.10
C THR A 95 4.16 -10.35 9.50
N LEU A 96 3.29 -11.18 8.90
CA LEU A 96 3.26 -12.63 9.17
C LEU A 96 4.57 -13.33 8.79
N LEU A 97 5.15 -13.00 7.63
CA LEU A 97 6.42 -13.57 7.19
C LEU A 97 7.56 -13.25 8.16
N VAL A 98 7.60 -12.04 8.71
CA VAL A 98 8.61 -11.66 9.70
C VAL A 98 8.34 -12.33 11.05
N MET A 99 7.08 -12.40 11.50
CA MET A 99 6.70 -13.07 12.75
C MET A 99 7.08 -14.55 12.77
N HIS A 100 6.96 -15.24 11.63
CA HIS A 100 7.26 -16.67 11.49
C HIS A 100 8.64 -16.95 10.89
N LYS A 101 9.50 -15.93 10.76
CA LYS A 101 10.83 -16.10 10.18
C LYS A 101 11.68 -17.04 11.04
N GLY A 102 12.03 -18.20 10.48
CA GLY A 102 12.82 -19.24 11.16
C GLY A 102 12.01 -20.24 11.99
N GLY A 103 10.68 -20.14 11.96
CA GLY A 103 9.75 -21.12 12.53
C GLY A 103 8.88 -21.77 11.45
N GLU A 104 7.86 -22.51 11.91
CA GLU A 104 6.84 -23.05 11.02
C GLU A 104 5.90 -21.92 10.55
N MET A 105 5.61 -21.91 9.25
CA MET A 105 4.65 -20.99 8.67
C MET A 105 3.23 -21.34 9.14
N PRO A 106 2.37 -20.34 9.41
CA PRO A 106 1.00 -20.59 9.81
C PRO A 106 0.25 -21.31 8.69
N SER A 107 -0.70 -22.18 9.08
CA SER A 107 -1.59 -22.84 8.12
C SER A 107 -2.46 -21.81 7.40
N GLU A 108 -2.96 -22.17 6.21
CA GLU A 108 -3.90 -21.34 5.44
C GLU A 108 -5.13 -20.92 6.25
N GLU A 109 -5.71 -21.85 7.01
CA GLU A 109 -6.82 -21.58 7.93
C GLU A 109 -6.43 -20.54 8.99
N SER A 110 -5.22 -20.68 9.57
CA SER A 110 -4.73 -19.76 10.59
C SER A 110 -4.55 -18.34 10.02
N VAL A 111 -3.94 -18.21 8.83
CA VAL A 111 -3.77 -16.92 8.16
C VAL A 111 -5.13 -16.31 7.82
N THR A 112 -6.07 -17.11 7.33
CA THR A 112 -7.42 -16.66 6.99
C THR A 112 -8.16 -16.14 8.22
N ASN A 113 -8.06 -16.85 9.35
CA ASN A 113 -8.67 -16.44 10.61
C ASN A 113 -8.02 -15.16 11.16
N LEU A 114 -6.69 -15.03 11.10
CA LEU A 114 -5.99 -13.80 11.49
C LEU A 114 -6.40 -12.61 10.62
N LEU A 115 -6.52 -12.82 9.30
CA LEU A 115 -6.95 -11.77 8.38
C LEU A 115 -8.38 -11.32 8.66
N LYS A 116 -9.31 -12.27 8.86
CA LYS A 116 -10.69 -11.96 9.25
C LYS A 116 -10.75 -11.15 10.54
N GLN A 117 -10.03 -11.58 11.57
CA GLN A 117 -9.96 -10.86 12.84
C GLN A 117 -9.36 -9.46 12.69
N TYR A 118 -8.33 -9.30 11.86
CA TYR A 118 -7.74 -8.00 11.55
C TYR A 118 -8.73 -7.08 10.85
N ILE A 119 -9.37 -7.52 9.77
CA ILE A 119 -10.30 -6.65 9.05
C ILE A 119 -11.51 -6.32 9.96
N GLN A 120 -11.96 -7.26 10.79
CA GLN A 120 -13.00 -7.01 11.78
C GLN A 120 -12.57 -6.03 12.89
N SER A 121 -11.28 -5.80 13.14
CA SER A 121 -10.82 -4.81 14.12
C SER A 121 -10.57 -3.42 13.54
N MET A 122 -10.59 -3.28 12.21
CA MET A 122 -10.40 -1.98 11.55
C MET A 122 -11.56 -1.01 11.81
N PRO A 123 -11.30 0.32 11.73
CA PRO A 123 -12.34 1.35 11.72
C PRO A 123 -13.36 1.11 10.59
N GLU A 124 -14.64 1.37 10.86
CA GLU A 124 -15.75 1.07 9.93
C GLU A 124 -15.68 1.86 8.62
N ASN A 125 -15.13 3.07 8.67
CA ASN A 125 -14.93 3.95 7.52
C ASN A 125 -13.67 3.60 6.70
N ARG A 126 -12.85 2.64 7.15
CA ARG A 126 -11.58 2.29 6.50
C ARG A 126 -11.71 1.02 5.67
N ARG A 127 -11.46 1.14 4.36
CA ARG A 127 -11.35 -0.01 3.44
C ARG A 127 -10.05 -0.79 3.69
N PHE A 128 -10.08 -2.10 3.44
CA PHE A 128 -8.87 -2.92 3.32
C PHE A 128 -8.59 -3.11 1.83
N CYS A 129 -7.43 -2.64 1.34
CA CYS A 129 -7.15 -2.57 -0.09
C CYS A 129 -5.99 -3.47 -0.52
N HIS A 130 -6.13 -4.06 -1.70
CA HIS A 130 -5.08 -4.79 -2.41
C HIS A 130 -5.25 -4.58 -3.92
N CYS A 131 -4.20 -4.60 -4.72
CA CYS A 131 -4.33 -4.53 -6.19
C CYS A 131 -4.11 -5.91 -6.79
N THR A 132 -4.78 -6.21 -7.89
CA THR A 132 -4.41 -7.34 -8.75
C THR A 132 -4.52 -6.91 -10.20
N ASP A 133 -3.98 -7.70 -11.13
CA ASP A 133 -4.18 -7.46 -12.55
C ASP A 133 -4.98 -8.58 -13.20
N GLN A 134 -5.50 -8.26 -14.39
CA GLN A 134 -6.37 -9.16 -15.14
C GLN A 134 -5.69 -10.49 -15.45
N ALA A 135 -4.39 -10.47 -15.80
CA ALA A 135 -3.61 -11.67 -16.06
C ALA A 135 -3.48 -12.57 -14.83
N THR A 136 -3.23 -11.99 -13.66
CA THR A 136 -3.20 -12.71 -12.39
C THR A 136 -4.56 -13.33 -12.07
N LEU A 137 -5.66 -12.59 -12.27
CA LEU A 137 -7.01 -13.12 -12.08
C LEU A 137 -7.33 -14.29 -13.02
N GLU A 138 -6.95 -14.18 -14.29
CA GLU A 138 -7.13 -15.27 -15.27
C GLU A 138 -6.30 -16.50 -14.92
N HIS A 139 -5.06 -16.30 -14.46
CA HIS A 139 -4.22 -17.38 -13.97
C HIS A 139 -4.83 -18.05 -12.73
N LEU A 140 -5.34 -17.27 -11.77
CA LEU A 140 -6.04 -17.80 -10.59
C LEU A 140 -7.31 -18.57 -11.00
N ARG A 141 -8.13 -18.02 -11.90
CA ARG A 141 -9.34 -18.67 -12.43
C ARG A 141 -9.06 -20.02 -13.06
N SER A 142 -8.02 -20.11 -13.88
CA SER A 142 -7.63 -21.35 -14.56
C SER A 142 -7.08 -22.40 -13.57
N ARG A 143 -6.32 -21.97 -12.56
CA ARG A 143 -5.73 -22.86 -11.54
C ARG A 143 -6.73 -23.36 -10.50
N LEU A 144 -7.67 -22.50 -10.09
CA LEU A 144 -8.60 -22.78 -9.00
C LEU A 144 -9.94 -23.38 -9.48
N LYS A 145 -10.12 -23.64 -10.79
CA LYS A 145 -11.36 -24.16 -11.37
C LYS A 145 -12.61 -23.38 -10.89
N TRP A 146 -12.53 -22.05 -10.91
CA TRP A 146 -13.45 -21.08 -10.28
C TRP A 146 -14.94 -21.12 -10.69
N VAL A 147 -15.40 -22.11 -11.45
CA VAL A 147 -16.70 -22.12 -12.12
C VAL A 147 -17.91 -22.24 -11.17
N LYS A 148 -17.75 -22.46 -9.85
CA LYS A 148 -18.91 -22.82 -8.99
C LYS A 148 -18.99 -22.28 -7.55
N PHE A 149 -18.19 -21.30 -7.13
CA PHE A 149 -18.24 -20.81 -5.74
C PHE A 149 -18.44 -19.29 -5.69
N CYS A 150 -19.70 -18.85 -5.55
CA CYS A 150 -20.02 -17.48 -5.19
C CYS A 150 -21.07 -17.53 -4.07
N GLY A 151 -20.61 -17.36 -2.83
CA GLY A 151 -21.49 -17.35 -1.65
C GLY A 151 -21.05 -16.38 -0.56
N SER A 152 -19.75 -16.24 -0.31
CA SER A 152 -19.31 -15.56 0.93
C SER A 152 -18.25 -14.48 0.77
N LEU A 153 -17.57 -14.39 -0.37
CA LEU A 153 -16.61 -13.32 -0.64
C LEU A 153 -16.75 -12.83 -2.08
N LYS A 154 -17.46 -11.71 -2.27
CA LYS A 154 -17.49 -11.02 -3.56
C LYS A 154 -16.31 -10.07 -3.60
N ILE A 155 -15.29 -10.42 -4.39
CA ILE A 155 -14.26 -9.46 -4.81
C ILE A 155 -14.96 -8.41 -5.68
N ILE A 156 -15.11 -7.19 -5.17
CA ILE A 156 -15.72 -6.09 -5.91
C ILE A 156 -14.66 -5.57 -6.89
N SER A 157 -14.76 -6.00 -8.14
CA SER A 157 -14.18 -5.28 -9.27
C SER A 157 -14.82 -3.90 -9.32
N THR A 158 -14.02 -2.83 -9.31
CA THR A 158 -14.51 -1.44 -9.29
C THR A 158 -15.35 -1.04 -10.50
N GLN A 159 -15.56 -1.93 -11.48
CA GLN A 159 -16.50 -1.72 -12.59
C GLN A 159 -17.93 -2.19 -12.32
N ASP A 160 -18.14 -3.07 -11.33
CA ASP A 160 -19.44 -3.67 -11.02
C ASP A 160 -19.84 -3.30 -9.58
N ALA A 161 -20.33 -2.07 -9.40
CA ALA A 161 -21.11 -1.72 -8.21
C ALA A 161 -22.44 -2.49 -8.28
N ILE A 162 -22.43 -3.75 -7.82
CA ILE A 162 -23.64 -4.56 -7.68
C ILE A 162 -24.26 -4.25 -6.32
N ASP A 163 -25.54 -3.86 -6.34
CA ASP A 163 -26.39 -3.73 -5.16
C ASP A 163 -26.24 -4.95 -4.23
N LEU A 164 -25.88 -4.68 -2.98
CA LEU A 164 -25.73 -5.65 -1.90
C LEU A 164 -27.10 -6.14 -1.34
N GLU A 165 -28.16 -6.13 -2.15
CA GLU A 165 -29.52 -6.40 -1.69
C GLU A 165 -29.83 -7.89 -1.45
N ASN A 166 -29.01 -8.82 -1.96
CA ASN A 166 -29.30 -10.27 -1.87
C ASN A 166 -28.41 -11.05 -0.88
N ILE A 167 -27.82 -10.39 0.12
CA ILE A 167 -27.25 -11.09 1.28
C ILE A 167 -28.32 -11.10 2.38
N ASP A 168 -28.63 -12.29 2.89
CA ASP A 168 -29.60 -12.57 3.96
C ASP A 168 -29.64 -11.45 5.01
N ILE A 169 -30.77 -10.72 5.01
CA ILE A 169 -30.97 -9.43 5.66
C ILE A 169 -31.15 -9.60 7.18
N SER A 170 -31.26 -10.84 7.68
CA SER A 170 -31.51 -11.15 9.08
C SER A 170 -30.35 -10.83 10.05
N ASN A 171 -29.14 -10.54 9.55
CA ASN A 171 -27.94 -10.29 10.37
C ASN A 171 -27.25 -8.92 10.14
N ARG A 172 -27.92 -7.96 9.47
CA ARG A 172 -27.32 -6.65 9.07
C ARG A 172 -26.73 -5.81 10.21
N SER A 173 -27.16 -5.98 11.46
CA SER A 173 -26.63 -5.17 12.58
C SER A 173 -25.26 -5.62 13.08
N LYS A 174 -24.71 -6.75 12.60
CA LYS A 174 -23.41 -7.28 13.05
C LYS A 174 -22.38 -7.51 11.94
N ILE A 175 -22.80 -7.51 10.67
CA ILE A 175 -21.87 -7.67 9.55
C ILE A 175 -21.33 -6.28 9.22
N LYS A 176 -20.21 -5.91 9.87
CA LYS A 176 -19.31 -4.85 9.38
C LYS A 176 -19.21 -5.03 7.87
N SER A 177 -19.59 -4.02 7.09
CA SER A 177 -19.42 -4.07 5.64
C SER A 177 -17.94 -4.26 5.34
N LEU A 178 -17.54 -5.50 5.09
CA LEU A 178 -16.19 -5.90 4.79
C LEU A 178 -15.88 -5.38 3.39
N ILE A 179 -15.48 -4.11 3.27
CA ILE A 179 -15.12 -3.53 1.98
C ILE A 179 -13.68 -3.93 1.69
N LEU A 180 -13.52 -5.17 1.23
CA LEU A 180 -12.32 -5.62 0.54
C LEU A 180 -12.34 -5.02 -0.86
N SER A 181 -11.48 -4.03 -1.09
CA SER A 181 -11.33 -3.39 -2.39
C SER A 181 -10.16 -4.05 -3.12
N VAL A 182 -10.45 -4.72 -4.24
CA VAL A 182 -9.42 -5.30 -5.10
C VAL A 182 -9.50 -4.69 -6.50
N PRO A 183 -9.00 -3.46 -6.70
CA PRO A 183 -8.87 -2.87 -8.03
C PRO A 183 -8.14 -3.81 -8.99
N VAL A 184 -8.76 -4.04 -10.14
CA VAL A 184 -8.15 -4.77 -11.26
C VAL A 184 -7.45 -3.77 -12.17
N LEU A 185 -6.12 -3.89 -12.22
CA LEU A 185 -5.26 -3.02 -13.00
C LEU A 185 -5.33 -3.43 -14.49
N LYS A 186 -5.73 -2.50 -15.35
CA LYS A 186 -6.03 -2.77 -16.77
C LYS A 186 -4.93 -2.32 -17.74
N ARG A 187 -4.00 -1.49 -17.28
CA ARG A 187 -2.96 -0.90 -18.13
C ARG A 187 -1.73 -1.80 -18.17
N GLU A 188 -0.92 -1.63 -19.20
CA GLU A 188 0.43 -2.18 -19.21
C GLU A 188 1.27 -1.52 -18.10
N TYR A 189 2.15 -2.29 -17.47
CA TYR A 189 2.96 -1.82 -16.37
C TYR A 189 4.24 -1.16 -16.88
N THR A 190 4.32 0.17 -16.78
CA THR A 190 5.43 0.98 -17.33
C THR A 190 5.89 2.09 -16.37
N PRO A 191 6.25 1.75 -15.11
CA PRO A 191 6.67 2.76 -14.14
C PRO A 191 7.98 3.44 -14.58
N ARG A 192 8.05 4.76 -14.40
CA ARG A 192 9.19 5.58 -14.83
C ARG A 192 10.15 5.94 -13.72
N ALA A 193 9.64 5.99 -12.49
CA ALA A 193 10.40 6.27 -11.29
C ALA A 193 9.69 5.66 -10.10
N LEU A 194 10.46 5.40 -9.04
CA LEU A 194 9.95 5.28 -7.69
C LEU A 194 9.95 6.68 -7.05
N ILE A 195 8.87 7.01 -6.35
CA ILE A 195 8.65 8.23 -5.57
C ILE A 195 8.42 7.82 -4.13
N GLU A 196 9.42 8.04 -3.28
CA GLU A 196 9.22 7.98 -1.83
C GLU A 196 8.58 9.28 -1.34
N VAL A 197 7.65 9.19 -0.39
CA VAL A 197 6.91 10.34 0.15
C VAL A 197 7.06 10.31 1.67
N ALA A 198 7.94 11.16 2.17
CA ALA A 198 8.05 11.43 3.60
C ALA A 198 7.13 12.61 3.99
N VAL A 199 6.84 12.77 5.29
CA VAL A 199 6.09 13.91 5.82
C VAL A 199 6.93 14.70 6.84
N SER A 200 6.52 15.92 7.20
CA SER A 200 7.20 16.65 8.28
C SER A 200 6.80 16.14 9.66
N LYS A 201 7.57 16.54 10.67
CA LYS A 201 7.25 16.25 12.08
C LYS A 201 5.83 16.68 12.50
N GLY A 202 5.33 17.79 11.97
CA GLY A 202 3.98 18.21 12.34
C GLY A 202 2.87 17.36 11.71
N CYS A 203 3.11 16.81 10.51
CA CYS A 203 2.21 15.79 9.95
C CYS A 203 2.27 14.49 10.76
N GLU A 204 3.44 14.10 11.25
CA GLU A 204 3.58 12.95 12.15
C GLU A 204 2.78 13.15 13.45
N ILE A 205 2.92 14.32 14.08
CA ILE A 205 2.20 14.67 15.32
C ILE A 205 0.69 14.69 15.10
N THR A 206 0.24 15.13 13.92
CA THR A 206 -1.19 15.19 13.58
C THR A 206 -1.72 13.90 12.95
N HIS A 207 -0.88 12.85 12.86
CA HIS A 207 -1.21 11.57 12.22
C HIS A 207 -1.86 11.73 10.84
N LYS A 208 -1.24 12.55 9.99
CA LYS A 208 -1.71 12.83 8.64
C LYS A 208 -0.62 12.61 7.60
N ALA A 209 -1.05 12.21 6.39
CA ALA A 209 -0.19 12.12 5.23
C ALA A 209 -0.94 12.55 3.96
N PRO A 210 -0.22 12.94 2.90
CA PRO A 210 -0.85 13.26 1.62
C PRO A 210 -1.27 11.98 0.89
N ILE A 211 -2.49 11.96 0.35
CA ILE A 211 -2.90 10.97 -0.65
C ILE A 211 -2.50 11.47 -2.04
N LEU A 212 -1.99 10.58 -2.88
CA LEU A 212 -1.45 10.93 -4.21
C LEU A 212 -2.10 10.07 -5.28
N VAL A 213 -1.99 10.45 -6.55
CA VAL A 213 -2.29 9.58 -7.69
C VAL A 213 -0.95 9.09 -8.25
N PRO A 214 -0.75 7.79 -8.52
CA PRO A 214 0.53 7.24 -8.94
C PRO A 214 0.75 7.39 -10.44
N ARG A 215 0.12 8.41 -11.04
CA ARG A 215 0.13 8.69 -12.47
C ARG A 215 0.02 10.19 -12.73
N VAL A 216 0.83 10.68 -13.66
CA VAL A 216 0.76 12.04 -14.20
C VAL A 216 0.64 11.91 -15.71
N GLN A 217 -0.49 12.36 -16.27
CA GLN A 217 -0.82 12.14 -17.68
C GLN A 217 -0.78 10.64 -18.05
N ASP A 218 0.09 10.23 -18.97
CA ASP A 218 0.33 8.85 -19.41
C ASP A 218 1.46 8.14 -18.65
N LYS A 219 2.13 8.84 -17.73
CA LYS A 219 3.33 8.35 -17.03
C LYS A 219 2.97 7.73 -15.69
N GLN A 220 3.44 6.49 -15.49
CA GLN A 220 3.23 5.73 -14.27
C GLN A 220 4.42 5.93 -13.31
N TYR A 221 4.13 5.99 -12.02
CA TYR A 221 5.12 6.10 -10.97
C TYR A 221 4.80 5.10 -9.87
N LEU A 222 5.84 4.50 -9.30
CA LEU A 222 5.68 3.76 -8.05
C LEU A 222 5.68 4.78 -6.92
N ILE A 223 4.65 4.82 -6.09
CA ILE A 223 4.61 5.72 -4.92
C ILE A 223 4.78 4.88 -3.66
N TYR A 224 5.61 5.33 -2.72
CA TYR A 224 5.71 4.77 -1.38
C TYR A 224 5.47 5.87 -0.36
N THR A 225 4.42 5.76 0.46
CA THR A 225 4.10 6.71 1.53
C THR A 225 4.69 6.21 2.83
N ASP A 226 5.90 6.67 3.16
CA ASP A 226 6.72 6.11 4.24
C ASP A 226 6.03 6.19 5.60
N HIS A 227 5.63 7.39 6.01
CA HIS A 227 5.00 7.60 7.31
C HIS A 227 3.68 6.82 7.47
N ALA A 228 2.83 6.79 6.44
CA ALA A 228 1.59 6.04 6.45
C ALA A 228 1.83 4.53 6.52
N SER A 229 2.84 4.03 5.79
CA SER A 229 3.25 2.63 5.81
C SER A 229 3.75 2.21 7.19
N ASN A 230 4.63 3.00 7.81
CA ASN A 230 5.18 2.71 9.12
C ASN A 230 4.10 2.70 10.20
N GLN A 231 3.14 3.64 10.15
CA GLN A 231 1.99 3.60 11.06
C GLN A 231 1.15 2.34 10.83
N ARG A 232 0.86 1.97 9.58
CA ARG A 232 0.06 0.78 9.28
C ARG A 232 0.76 -0.52 9.67
N ILE A 233 2.08 -0.60 9.52
CA ILE A 233 2.90 -1.72 10.02
C ILE A 233 2.69 -1.89 11.52
N ARG A 234 2.73 -0.80 12.30
CA ARG A 234 2.49 -0.83 13.76
C ARG A 234 1.09 -1.32 14.09
N ASP A 235 0.07 -0.81 13.39
CA ASP A 235 -1.32 -1.22 13.58
C ASP A 235 -1.49 -2.73 13.33
N VAL A 236 -0.95 -3.23 12.21
CA VAL A 236 -1.02 -4.65 11.81
C VAL A 236 -0.25 -5.54 12.78
N ALA A 237 1.00 -5.19 13.12
CA ALA A 237 1.83 -5.95 14.05
C ALA A 237 1.20 -6.05 15.43
N THR A 238 0.67 -4.93 15.95
CA THR A 238 -0.03 -4.89 17.24
C THR A 238 -1.24 -5.83 17.23
N ALA A 239 -2.06 -5.75 16.17
CA ALA A 239 -3.25 -6.60 16.04
C ALA A 239 -2.87 -8.09 15.95
N LEU A 240 -1.88 -8.44 15.13
CA LEU A 240 -1.44 -9.82 14.96
C LEU A 240 -0.80 -10.42 16.20
N CYS A 241 0.04 -9.67 16.93
CA CYS A 241 0.57 -10.10 18.22
C CYS A 241 -0.56 -10.40 19.22
N LYS A 242 -1.59 -9.54 19.26
CA LYS A 242 -2.77 -9.74 20.11
C LYS A 242 -3.58 -10.98 19.72
N PHE A 243 -3.82 -11.21 18.42
CA PHE A 243 -4.64 -12.33 17.95
C PHE A 243 -3.92 -13.68 18.01
N ALA A 244 -2.60 -13.67 17.78
CA ALA A 244 -1.78 -14.88 17.85
C ALA A 244 -1.53 -15.34 19.29
N GLY A 245 -1.83 -14.52 20.31
CA GLY A 245 -1.55 -14.82 21.71
C GLY A 245 -0.06 -15.07 21.97
N ASN A 246 0.82 -14.45 21.18
CA ASN A 246 2.24 -14.74 21.20
C ASN A 246 2.99 -13.70 22.05
N ASP A 247 2.97 -13.90 23.37
CA ASP A 247 3.62 -13.02 24.34
C ASP A 247 5.16 -13.04 24.24
N LYS A 248 5.74 -13.96 23.45
CA LYS A 248 7.19 -14.07 23.27
C LYS A 248 7.74 -13.06 22.27
N ILE A 249 6.91 -12.52 21.37
CA ILE A 249 7.37 -11.56 20.38
C ILE A 249 7.37 -10.16 21.01
N VAL A 250 8.57 -9.59 21.14
CA VAL A 250 8.72 -8.18 21.53
C VAL A 250 8.26 -7.31 20.35
N LEU A 251 7.14 -6.61 20.53
CA LEU A 251 6.46 -5.85 19.48
C LEU A 251 7.40 -4.85 18.78
N ASP A 252 8.23 -4.13 19.53
CA ASP A 252 9.17 -3.15 18.96
C ASP A 252 10.24 -3.79 18.09
N ASP A 253 10.76 -4.97 18.47
CA ASP A 253 11.72 -5.73 17.66
C ASP A 253 11.06 -6.26 16.37
N LEU A 254 9.80 -6.72 16.47
CA LEU A 254 9.02 -7.11 15.29
C LEU A 254 8.85 -5.93 14.33
N ILE A 255 8.39 -4.78 14.82
CA ILE A 255 8.20 -3.56 14.01
C ILE A 255 9.50 -3.18 13.32
N TYR A 256 10.62 -3.12 14.06
CA TYR A 256 11.93 -2.79 13.51
C TYR A 256 12.35 -3.75 12.38
N LYS A 257 12.12 -5.06 12.55
CA LYS A 257 12.42 -6.06 11.51
C LYS A 257 11.55 -5.87 10.25
N ILE A 258 10.27 -5.53 10.42
CA ILE A 258 9.35 -5.28 9.29
C ILE A 258 9.74 -4.00 8.55
N GLU A 259 10.02 -2.91 9.28
CA GLU A 259 10.47 -1.63 8.69
C GLU A 259 11.78 -1.84 7.91
N LYS A 260 12.76 -2.56 8.49
CA LYS A 260 14.01 -2.91 7.80
C LYS A 260 13.77 -3.74 6.54
N TYR A 261 12.90 -4.75 6.60
CA TYR A 261 12.56 -5.57 5.44
C TYR A 261 11.88 -4.74 4.34
N THR A 262 10.95 -3.87 4.73
CA THR A 262 10.24 -2.97 3.82
C THR A 262 11.21 -2.02 3.13
N HIS A 263 12.14 -1.41 3.86
CA HIS A 263 13.16 -0.55 3.27
C HIS A 263 14.01 -1.28 2.21
N VAL A 264 14.44 -2.53 2.49
CA VAL A 264 15.16 -3.35 1.50
C VAL A 264 14.31 -3.63 0.26
N GLN A 265 12.99 -3.87 0.41
CA GLN A 265 12.09 -4.04 -0.73
C GLN A 265 12.00 -2.76 -1.57
N ILE A 266 11.87 -1.59 -0.94
CA ILE A 266 11.79 -0.30 -1.62
C ILE A 266 13.08 -0.02 -2.42
N GLU A 267 14.25 -0.28 -1.83
CA GLU A 267 15.55 -0.18 -2.51
C GLU A 267 15.67 -1.14 -3.71
N ASN A 268 15.10 -2.35 -3.61
CA ASN A 268 15.07 -3.28 -4.72
C ASN A 268 14.13 -2.80 -5.84
N PHE A 269 12.95 -2.26 -5.51
CA PHE A 269 12.06 -1.67 -6.50
C PHE A 269 12.70 -0.49 -7.23
N SER A 270 13.41 0.37 -6.49
CA SER A 270 14.19 1.48 -7.03
C SER A 270 15.19 1.01 -8.11
N LYS A 271 16.00 0.00 -7.82
CA LYS A 271 16.96 -0.60 -8.77
C LYS A 271 16.29 -1.24 -9.97
N LEU A 272 15.13 -1.85 -9.80
CA LEU A 272 14.40 -2.50 -10.89
C LEU A 272 13.82 -1.49 -11.88
N VAL A 273 13.32 -0.35 -11.38
CA VAL A 273 12.85 0.75 -12.23
C VAL A 273 13.99 1.31 -13.08
N GLN A 274 15.20 1.41 -12.53
CA GLN A 274 16.41 1.83 -13.26
C GLN A 274 16.78 0.89 -14.42
N GLN A 275 16.58 -0.41 -14.24
CA GLN A 275 17.06 -1.43 -15.20
C GLN A 275 16.17 -1.59 -16.44
N THR A 276 15.05 -0.85 -16.55
CA THR A 276 14.10 -0.90 -17.69
C THR A 276 13.59 -2.32 -18.05
N ARG A 277 13.75 -3.30 -17.16
CA ARG A 277 13.35 -4.71 -17.35
C ARG A 277 12.50 -5.15 -16.16
N LEU A 278 11.24 -4.75 -16.15
CA LEU A 278 10.31 -5.01 -15.04
C LEU A 278 9.32 -6.16 -15.28
N CYS A 279 9.50 -6.96 -16.34
CA CYS A 279 8.51 -7.97 -16.73
C CYS A 279 8.42 -9.25 -15.88
N SER A 280 9.12 -9.42 -14.74
CA SER A 280 9.07 -10.71 -14.04
C SER A 280 9.51 -10.70 -12.56
N ILE A 281 8.86 -9.93 -11.68
CA ILE A 281 9.17 -9.95 -10.22
C ILE A 281 8.29 -10.93 -9.42
N LEU A 282 7.43 -11.70 -10.09
CA LEU A 282 6.95 -12.93 -9.47
C LEU A 282 7.74 -14.06 -10.10
N ASP A 283 8.82 -14.47 -9.43
CA ASP A 283 9.41 -15.78 -9.68
C ASP A 283 8.41 -16.88 -9.25
N GLU A 284 8.70 -18.15 -9.53
CA GLU A 284 7.82 -19.26 -9.13
C GLU A 284 7.47 -19.26 -7.63
N LYS A 285 8.35 -18.71 -6.78
CA LYS A 285 8.11 -18.58 -5.33
C LYS A 285 7.15 -17.43 -5.01
N GLY A 286 7.30 -16.29 -5.67
CA GLY A 286 6.37 -15.17 -5.63
C GLY A 286 4.99 -15.58 -6.16
N HIS A 287 4.93 -16.39 -7.21
CA HIS A 287 3.68 -16.98 -7.71
C HIS A 287 3.05 -17.97 -6.72
N ALA A 288 3.84 -18.86 -6.10
CA ALA A 288 3.33 -19.79 -5.08
C ALA A 288 2.82 -19.04 -3.85
N LEU A 289 3.51 -17.97 -3.46
CA LEU A 289 3.13 -17.10 -2.36
C LEU A 289 1.88 -16.28 -2.68
N LEU A 290 1.77 -15.70 -3.89
CA LEU A 290 0.55 -15.05 -4.38
C LEU A 290 -0.61 -16.04 -4.51
N GLN A 291 -0.36 -17.27 -4.94
CA GLN A 291 -1.38 -18.33 -5.04
C GLN A 291 -1.86 -18.75 -3.66
N PHE A 292 -0.95 -18.96 -2.71
CA PHE A 292 -1.27 -19.25 -1.32
C PHE A 292 -2.10 -18.10 -0.72
N TYR A 293 -1.70 -16.85 -0.93
CA TYR A 293 -2.42 -15.71 -0.37
C TYR A 293 -3.71 -15.34 -1.09
N ALA A 294 -3.80 -15.62 -2.40
CA ALA A 294 -5.06 -15.54 -3.11
C ALA A 294 -6.06 -16.55 -2.53
N ARG A 295 -5.62 -17.78 -2.24
CA ARG A 295 -6.49 -18.79 -1.62
C ARG A 295 -6.92 -18.38 -0.21
N VAL A 296 -5.99 -17.93 0.64
CA VAL A 296 -6.25 -17.37 1.98
C VAL A 296 -7.22 -16.19 1.94
N ALA A 297 -6.96 -15.18 1.10
CA ALA A 297 -7.80 -13.99 0.98
C ALA A 297 -9.21 -14.33 0.53
N MET A 298 -9.38 -15.46 -0.17
CA MET A 298 -10.65 -15.95 -0.71
C MET A 298 -11.33 -17.05 0.12
N GLY A 299 -10.69 -17.49 1.22
CA GLY A 299 -11.20 -18.54 2.10
C GLY A 299 -11.26 -19.93 1.46
N PHE A 300 -10.31 -20.26 0.59
CA PHE A 300 -10.08 -21.61 0.08
C PHE A 300 -9.20 -22.44 1.01
#